data_AF-A0A1A8J5B2-F1
#
_entry.id   AF-A0A1A8J5B2-F1
#
_cell.length_a   1.000
_cell.length_b   1.000
_cell.length_c   1.000
_cell.angle_alpha   90.00
_cell.angle_beta   90.00
_cell.angle_gamma   90.00
#
_symmetry.space_group_name_H-M   'P 1'
#
loop_
_entity.id
_entity.type
_entity.pdbx_description
1 polymer ?
#
loop_
_entity_poly.entity_id
_entity_poly.type
_entity_poly.pdbx_seq_one_letter_code
_entity_poly.pdbx_strand_id
1 'polypeptide(L)'
;MSEQAISFAKDFLAGGIAAAISKTAVAPIERVKLLLQVQHASKQITADKQYKGIIDCVVRIPKEQGFVSFWRGNLANVIRYFPTQALNFAFKDKYKKVFLDGVDKRTQFWRYFAGNLASGGAAGATSLCFVYPLDFARTRLAADVGKAGAEREFNGLGDCLVKIFRSDGLRGLYQGFNVSVQGIIIYRAAYFGIYDTAKGMLPDPKNT
;
A
#
# COMPACT_ATOMS: atom_id res chain seq x y z
N MET A 1 8.16 -10.33 -31.29
CA MET A 1 7.76 -10.65 -29.89
C MET A 1 6.74 -11.76 -29.96
N SER A 2 6.85 -12.83 -29.15
CA SER A 2 5.85 -13.91 -29.14
C SER A 2 4.48 -13.36 -28.74
N GLU A 3 3.39 -13.94 -29.26
CA GLU A 3 2.01 -13.51 -28.93
C GLU A 3 1.76 -13.48 -27.42
N GLN A 4 2.34 -14.42 -26.68
CA GLN A 4 2.29 -14.48 -25.22
C GLN A 4 2.92 -13.25 -24.54
N ALA A 5 4.06 -12.77 -25.04
CA ALA A 5 4.71 -11.58 -24.50
C ALA A 5 3.87 -10.31 -24.76
N ILE A 6 3.21 -10.24 -25.92
CA ILE A 6 2.31 -9.12 -26.26
C ILE A 6 1.05 -9.17 -25.37
N SER A 7 0.43 -10.34 -25.17
CA SER A 7 -0.71 -10.51 -24.27
C SER A 7 -0.36 -10.10 -22.85
N PHE A 8 0.76 -10.60 -22.32
CA PHE A 8 1.25 -10.23 -20.99
C PHE A 8 1.46 -8.71 -20.85
N ALA A 9 2.10 -8.08 -21.83
CA ALA A 9 2.33 -6.64 -21.82
C ALA A 9 1.01 -5.85 -21.82
N LYS A 10 0.01 -6.29 -22.59
CA LYS A 10 -1.33 -5.67 -22.61
C LYS A 10 -2.00 -5.78 -21.24
N ASP A 11 -2.02 -6.97 -20.63
CA ASP A 11 -2.64 -7.18 -19.32
C ASP A 11 -1.93 -6.40 -18.21
N PHE A 12 -0.60 -6.37 -18.24
CA PHE A 12 0.23 -5.62 -17.30
C PHE A 12 -0.01 -4.11 -17.39
N LEU A 13 -0.07 -3.56 -18.61
CA LEU A 13 -0.36 -2.14 -18.82
C LEU A 13 -1.81 -1.78 -18.49
N ALA A 14 -2.78 -2.60 -18.91
CA ALA A 14 -4.18 -2.39 -18.59
C ALA A 14 -4.42 -2.41 -17.08
N GLY A 15 -3.83 -3.39 -16.37
CA GLY A 15 -3.84 -3.45 -14.92
C GLY A 15 -3.20 -2.23 -14.26
N GLY A 16 -2.08 -1.74 -14.81
CA GLY A 16 -1.40 -0.53 -14.33
C GLY A 16 -2.22 0.74 -14.50
N ILE A 17 -2.85 0.92 -15.66
CA ILE A 17 -3.73 2.05 -15.94
C ILE A 17 -4.96 2.01 -15.04
N ALA A 18 -5.61 0.84 -14.92
CA ALA A 18 -6.76 0.66 -14.03
C ALA A 18 -6.39 0.98 -12.56
N ALA A 19 -5.24 0.51 -12.10
CA ALA A 19 -4.74 0.83 -10.76
C ALA A 19 -4.44 2.32 -10.58
N ALA A 20 -3.81 2.97 -11.58
CA ALA A 20 -3.52 4.40 -11.55
C ALA A 20 -4.79 5.24 -11.45
N ILE A 21 -5.82 4.91 -12.25
CA ILE A 21 -7.12 5.58 -12.23
C ILE A 21 -7.80 5.39 -10.86
N SER A 22 -7.91 4.14 -10.40
CA SER A 22 -8.56 3.82 -9.13
C SER A 22 -7.88 4.54 -7.95
N LYS A 23 -6.54 4.49 -7.87
CA LYS A 23 -5.77 5.16 -6.81
C LYS A 23 -5.88 6.67 -6.86
N THR A 24 -5.93 7.25 -8.07
CA THR A 24 -6.10 8.69 -8.24
C THR A 24 -7.50 9.13 -7.84
N ALA A 25 -8.54 8.34 -8.15
CA ALA A 25 -9.91 8.65 -7.76
C ALA A 25 -10.09 8.69 -6.23
N VAL A 26 -9.45 7.76 -5.51
CA VAL A 26 -9.56 7.68 -4.04
C VAL A 26 -8.45 8.43 -3.28
N ALA A 27 -7.48 9.04 -3.99
CA ALA A 27 -6.39 9.78 -3.36
C ALA A 27 -6.86 10.88 -2.38
N PRO A 28 -7.95 11.66 -2.65
CA PRO A 28 -8.43 12.66 -1.71
C PRO A 28 -8.82 12.08 -0.34
N ILE A 29 -9.64 11.02 -0.32
CA ILE A 29 -10.07 10.39 0.93
C ILE A 29 -8.92 9.64 1.60
N GLU A 30 -8.00 9.07 0.82
CA GLU A 30 -6.83 8.40 1.35
C GLU A 30 -5.86 9.39 2.01
N ARG A 31 -5.73 10.61 1.48
CA ARG A 31 -4.98 11.69 2.14
C ARG A 31 -5.63 12.11 3.45
N VAL A 32 -6.96 12.27 3.49
CA VAL A 32 -7.68 12.58 4.73
C VAL A 32 -7.45 11.50 5.80
N LYS A 33 -7.54 10.23 5.41
CA LYS A 33 -7.22 9.10 6.28
C LYS A 33 -5.79 9.20 6.84
N LEU A 34 -4.81 9.43 5.97
CA LEU A 34 -3.41 9.54 6.40
C LEU A 34 -3.19 10.73 7.35
N LEU A 35 -3.75 11.90 7.03
CA LEU A 35 -3.66 13.07 7.91
C LEU A 35 -4.25 12.79 9.29
N LEU A 36 -5.46 12.24 9.37
CA LEU A 36 -6.09 11.91 10.65
C LEU A 36 -5.28 10.86 11.42
N GLN A 37 -4.65 9.92 10.73
CA GLN A 37 -3.85 8.84 11.32
C GLN A 37 -2.51 9.32 11.89
N VAL A 38 -1.85 10.31 11.26
CA VAL A 38 -0.48 10.71 11.63
C VAL A 38 -0.33 12.16 12.12
N GLN A 39 -1.39 12.98 12.10
CA GLN A 39 -1.33 14.39 12.48
C GLN A 39 -0.77 14.64 13.90
N HIS A 40 -1.00 13.71 14.83
CA HIS A 40 -0.48 13.83 16.20
C HIS A 40 1.05 13.80 16.26
N ALA A 41 1.70 13.15 15.29
CA ALA A 41 3.15 13.09 15.16
C ALA A 41 3.72 14.13 14.18
N SER A 42 2.87 15.00 13.60
CA SER A 42 3.31 16.02 12.65
C SER A 42 3.99 17.19 13.36
N LYS A 43 5.11 17.66 12.81
CA LYS A 43 5.80 18.87 13.28
C LYS A 43 5.12 20.17 12.81
N GLN A 44 4.31 20.10 11.75
CA GLN A 44 3.65 21.26 11.15
C GLN A 44 2.24 21.51 11.74
N ILE A 45 1.62 20.50 12.34
CA ILE A 45 0.26 20.58 12.90
C ILE A 45 0.36 20.71 14.42
N THR A 46 0.10 21.91 14.93
CA THR A 46 -0.02 22.14 16.37
C THR A 46 -1.33 21.54 16.91
N ALA A 47 -1.39 21.28 18.22
CA ALA A 47 -2.54 20.59 18.84
C ALA A 47 -3.88 21.30 18.58
N ASP A 48 -3.89 22.64 18.56
CA ASP A 48 -5.05 23.49 18.25
C ASP A 48 -5.48 23.44 16.78
N LYS A 49 -4.60 23.01 15.88
CA LYS A 49 -4.84 22.95 14.42
C LYS A 49 -5.17 21.55 13.91
N GLN A 50 -5.20 20.54 14.78
CA GLN A 50 -5.56 19.18 14.39
C GLN A 50 -6.95 19.14 13.74
N TYR A 51 -7.09 18.30 12.72
CA TYR A 51 -8.36 18.06 12.07
C TYR A 51 -9.27 17.24 12.99
N LYS A 52 -10.49 17.72 13.17
CA LYS A 52 -11.47 17.12 14.10
C LYS A 52 -12.09 15.83 13.58
N GLY A 53 -11.95 15.57 12.29
CA GLY A 53 -12.52 14.39 11.63
C GLY A 53 -12.50 14.53 10.11
N ILE A 54 -13.17 13.61 9.43
CA ILE A 54 -13.17 13.54 7.96
C ILE A 54 -13.74 14.81 7.34
N ILE A 55 -14.91 15.25 7.79
CA ILE A 55 -15.61 16.43 7.24
C ILE A 55 -14.77 17.70 7.44
N ASP A 56 -14.23 17.90 8.65
CA ASP A 56 -13.35 19.04 8.95
C ASP A 56 -12.12 19.05 8.03
N CYS A 57 -11.49 17.88 7.84
CA CYS A 57 -10.33 17.71 6.98
C CYS A 57 -10.62 18.03 5.50
N VAL A 58 -11.71 17.48 4.93
CA VAL A 58 -12.07 17.75 3.51
C VAL A 58 -12.46 19.21 3.26
N VAL A 59 -13.05 19.89 4.25
CA VAL A 59 -13.42 21.32 4.12
C VAL A 59 -12.22 22.23 4.25
N ARG A 60 -11.27 21.89 5.13
CA ARG A 60 -10.11 22.74 5.44
C ARG A 60 -8.96 22.59 4.44
N ILE A 61 -8.67 21.38 3.96
CA ILE A 61 -7.55 21.12 3.03
C ILE A 61 -7.53 22.10 1.84
N PRO A 62 -8.63 22.31 1.08
CA PRO A 62 -8.62 23.21 -0.06
C PRO A 62 -8.35 24.67 0.32
N LYS A 63 -8.85 25.10 1.48
CA LYS A 63 -8.68 26.46 2.00
C LYS A 63 -7.26 26.69 2.53
N GLU A 64 -6.66 25.66 3.10
CA GLU A 64 -5.32 25.73 3.69
C GLU A 64 -4.24 25.59 2.63
N GLN A 65 -4.33 24.61 1.73
CA GLN A 65 -3.24 24.18 0.84
C GLN A 65 -3.59 24.22 -0.66
N GLY A 66 -4.83 24.57 -1.00
CA GLY A 66 -5.36 24.50 -2.36
C GLY A 66 -5.95 23.13 -2.72
N PHE A 67 -6.89 23.11 -3.65
CA PHE A 67 -7.67 21.90 -4.01
C PHE A 67 -6.81 20.73 -4.51
N VAL A 68 -5.79 21.00 -5.32
CA VAL A 68 -4.89 19.96 -5.88
C VAL A 68 -4.10 19.23 -4.79
N SER A 69 -3.99 19.81 -3.58
CA SER A 69 -3.27 19.18 -2.46
C SER A 69 -3.90 17.86 -2.00
N PHE A 70 -5.15 17.57 -2.33
CA PHE A 70 -5.75 16.24 -2.10
C PHE A 70 -4.94 15.09 -2.71
N TRP A 71 -4.23 15.33 -3.81
CA TRP A 71 -3.40 14.34 -4.49
C TRP A 71 -1.93 14.37 -4.07
N ARG A 72 -1.59 15.10 -3.00
CA ARG A 72 -0.21 15.17 -2.50
C ARG A 72 0.28 13.78 -2.09
N GLY A 73 1.35 13.32 -2.74
CA GLY A 73 1.89 11.97 -2.56
C GLY A 73 1.32 10.89 -3.51
N ASN A 74 0.30 11.20 -4.33
CA ASN A 74 -0.36 10.20 -5.18
C ASN A 74 0.56 9.63 -6.29
N LEU A 75 1.59 10.37 -6.71
CA LEU A 75 2.56 9.87 -7.69
C LEU A 75 3.19 8.54 -7.26
N ALA A 76 3.51 8.40 -5.97
CA ALA A 76 4.04 7.17 -5.42
C ALA A 76 3.06 6.00 -5.56
N ASN A 77 1.74 6.23 -5.42
CA ASN A 77 0.74 5.18 -5.62
C ASN A 77 0.73 4.62 -7.03
N VAL A 78 0.77 5.53 -8.01
CA VAL A 78 0.71 5.19 -9.42
C VAL A 78 1.96 4.40 -9.81
N ILE A 79 3.14 4.89 -9.42
CA ILE A 79 4.41 4.23 -9.72
C ILE A 79 4.48 2.86 -9.06
N ARG A 80 4.08 2.75 -7.79
CA ARG A 80 4.25 1.55 -6.97
C ARG A 80 3.61 0.29 -7.57
N TYR A 81 2.56 0.43 -8.38
CA TYR A 81 1.89 -0.72 -9.00
C TYR A 81 2.87 -1.56 -9.84
N PHE A 82 3.59 -0.93 -10.76
CA PHE A 82 4.45 -1.62 -11.73
C PHE A 82 5.55 -2.47 -11.08
N PRO A 83 6.42 -1.96 -10.18
CA PRO A 83 7.44 -2.78 -9.54
C PRO A 83 6.82 -3.84 -8.63
N THR A 84 5.70 -3.54 -7.96
CA THR A 84 5.00 -4.54 -7.13
C THR A 84 4.49 -5.70 -7.98
N GLN A 85 3.91 -5.43 -9.15
CA GLN A 85 3.44 -6.50 -10.03
C GLN A 85 4.58 -7.30 -10.65
N ALA A 86 5.68 -6.64 -11.05
CA ALA A 86 6.87 -7.33 -11.53
C ALA A 86 7.43 -8.30 -10.48
N LEU A 87 7.53 -7.85 -9.22
CA LEU A 87 7.99 -8.69 -8.10
C LEU A 87 7.01 -9.81 -7.78
N ASN A 88 5.71 -9.54 -7.79
CA ASN A 88 4.70 -10.58 -7.62
C ASN A 88 4.80 -11.65 -8.72
N PHE A 89 4.97 -11.26 -9.98
CA PHE A 89 5.15 -12.19 -11.08
C PHE A 89 6.41 -13.06 -10.90
N ALA A 90 7.51 -12.45 -10.45
CA ALA A 90 8.76 -13.17 -10.24
C ALA A 90 8.71 -14.16 -9.04
N PHE A 91 8.09 -13.76 -7.93
CA PHE A 91 8.27 -14.45 -6.64
C PHE A 91 7.02 -15.18 -6.10
N LYS A 92 5.81 -14.76 -6.46
CA LYS A 92 4.57 -15.28 -5.84
C LYS A 92 4.42 -16.78 -6.02
N ASP A 93 4.62 -17.28 -7.23
CA ASP A 93 4.47 -18.71 -7.52
C ASP A 93 5.62 -19.54 -6.96
N LYS A 94 6.83 -18.97 -6.88
CA LYS A 94 7.97 -19.59 -6.19
C LYS A 94 7.68 -19.77 -4.71
N TYR A 95 7.19 -18.73 -4.02
CA TYR A 95 6.83 -18.86 -2.62
C TYR A 95 5.65 -19.79 -2.40
N LYS A 96 4.62 -19.77 -3.26
CA LYS A 96 3.54 -20.76 -3.18
C LYS A 96 4.09 -22.18 -3.30
N LYS A 97 4.97 -22.44 -4.27
CA LYS A 97 5.59 -23.76 -4.39
C LYS A 97 6.39 -24.13 -3.13
N VAL A 98 7.23 -23.23 -2.63
CA VAL A 98 8.03 -23.51 -1.41
C VAL A 98 7.17 -23.84 -0.19
N PHE A 99 6.04 -23.14 0.01
CA PHE A 99 5.26 -23.27 1.24
C PHE A 99 3.99 -24.11 1.14
N LEU A 100 3.50 -24.42 -0.08
CA LEU A 100 2.23 -25.12 -0.31
C LEU A 100 2.34 -26.32 -1.26
N ASP A 101 3.52 -26.62 -1.81
CA ASP A 101 3.67 -27.81 -2.67
C ASP A 101 3.39 -29.09 -1.87
N GLY A 102 2.54 -29.95 -2.43
CA GLY A 102 2.06 -31.18 -1.78
C GLY A 102 1.06 -30.98 -0.62
N VAL A 103 0.57 -29.77 -0.34
CA VAL A 103 -0.40 -29.53 0.74
C VAL A 103 -1.82 -29.47 0.20
N ASP A 104 -2.67 -30.40 0.65
CA ASP A 104 -4.09 -30.42 0.27
C ASP A 104 -4.94 -29.57 1.23
N LYS A 105 -5.64 -28.58 0.66
CA LYS A 105 -6.53 -27.67 1.42
C LYS A 105 -7.65 -28.41 2.16
N ARG A 106 -8.16 -29.52 1.62
CA ARG A 106 -9.34 -30.23 2.14
C ARG A 106 -9.01 -31.11 3.34
N THR A 107 -7.84 -31.76 3.32
CA THR A 107 -7.42 -32.69 4.37
C THR A 107 -6.52 -32.05 5.40
N GLN A 108 -5.77 -31.00 5.04
CA GLN A 108 -4.74 -30.38 5.88
C GLN A 108 -4.96 -28.86 6.05
N PHE A 109 -6.15 -28.46 6.52
CA PHE A 109 -6.53 -27.04 6.65
C PHE A 109 -5.46 -26.18 7.34
N TRP A 110 -5.00 -26.55 8.54
CA TRP A 110 -4.05 -25.74 9.30
C TRP A 110 -2.66 -25.65 8.64
N ARG A 111 -2.24 -26.72 7.96
CA ARG A 111 -0.98 -26.71 7.19
C ARG A 111 -1.08 -25.80 5.97
N TYR A 112 -2.20 -25.88 5.25
CA TYR A 112 -2.49 -25.01 4.12
C TYR A 112 -2.58 -23.54 4.57
N PHE A 113 -3.28 -23.28 5.68
CA PHE A 113 -3.40 -21.95 6.25
C PHE A 113 -2.03 -21.36 6.61
N ALA A 114 -1.22 -22.09 7.39
CA ALA A 114 0.13 -21.67 7.76
C ALA A 114 1.04 -21.46 6.53
N GLY A 115 1.00 -22.38 5.55
CA GLY A 115 1.78 -22.25 4.32
C GLY A 115 1.37 -21.03 3.47
N ASN A 116 0.07 -20.72 3.44
CA ASN A 116 -0.45 -19.58 2.69
C ASN A 116 -0.13 -18.24 3.38
N LEU A 117 -0.11 -18.22 4.72
CA LEU A 117 0.41 -17.08 5.49
C LEU A 117 1.90 -16.87 5.25
N ALA A 118 2.70 -17.93 5.32
CA ALA A 118 4.15 -17.87 5.09
C ALA A 118 4.46 -17.42 3.64
N SER A 119 3.79 -18.01 2.65
CA SER A 119 3.88 -17.61 1.24
C SER A 119 3.52 -16.13 1.04
N GLY A 120 2.45 -15.69 1.68
CA GLY A 120 1.99 -14.31 1.62
C GLY A 120 2.91 -13.31 2.30
N GLY A 121 3.37 -13.64 3.50
CA GLY A 121 4.31 -12.84 4.27
C GLY A 121 5.64 -12.71 3.55
N ALA A 122 6.19 -13.81 3.02
CA ALA A 122 7.45 -13.80 2.27
C ALA A 122 7.36 -13.00 0.97
N ALA A 123 6.30 -13.19 0.18
CA ALA A 123 6.07 -12.41 -1.04
C ALA A 123 5.88 -10.92 -0.75
N GLY A 124 5.12 -10.61 0.32
CA GLY A 124 4.90 -9.24 0.79
C GLY A 124 6.19 -8.57 1.25
N ALA A 125 6.96 -9.23 2.12
CA ALA A 125 8.24 -8.73 2.61
C ALA A 125 9.23 -8.51 1.46
N THR A 126 9.34 -9.47 0.53
CA THR A 126 10.20 -9.34 -0.66
C THR A 126 9.81 -8.12 -1.49
N SER A 127 8.50 -7.92 -1.73
CA SER A 127 8.03 -6.76 -2.48
C SER A 127 8.39 -5.46 -1.76
N LEU A 128 8.12 -5.40 -0.45
CA LEU A 128 8.44 -4.23 0.38
C LEU A 128 9.94 -3.94 0.42
N CYS A 129 10.83 -4.94 0.33
CA CYS A 129 12.28 -4.69 0.25
C CYS A 129 12.64 -3.71 -0.87
N PHE A 130 11.85 -3.63 -1.96
CA PHE A 130 12.09 -2.71 -3.06
C PHE A 130 11.15 -1.50 -3.06
N VAL A 131 9.86 -1.71 -2.75
CA VAL A 131 8.85 -0.64 -2.93
C VAL A 131 8.54 0.14 -1.67
N TYR A 132 9.04 -0.27 -0.50
CA TYR A 132 8.78 0.42 0.77
C TYR A 132 9.19 1.90 0.78
N PRO A 133 10.31 2.34 0.16
CA PRO A 133 10.62 3.76 0.06
C PRO A 133 9.52 4.58 -0.63
N LEU A 134 8.80 3.99 -1.59
CA LEU A 134 7.65 4.65 -2.23
C LEU A 134 6.49 4.80 -1.24
N ASP A 135 6.17 3.77 -0.46
CA ASP A 135 5.13 3.82 0.58
C ASP A 135 5.47 4.83 1.69
N PHE A 136 6.75 4.90 2.07
CA PHE A 136 7.26 5.88 3.02
C PHE A 136 7.10 7.30 2.49
N ALA A 137 7.62 7.60 1.30
CA ALA A 137 7.57 8.95 0.74
C ALA A 137 6.13 9.40 0.47
N ARG A 138 5.27 8.47 0.03
CA ARG A 138 3.83 8.69 -0.10
C ARG A 138 3.20 9.19 1.21
N THR A 139 3.48 8.51 2.32
CA THR A 139 2.94 8.85 3.65
C THR A 139 3.47 10.20 4.13
N ARG A 140 4.77 10.47 3.95
CA ARG A 140 5.39 11.75 4.31
C ARG A 140 4.82 12.92 3.51
N LEU A 141 4.66 12.75 2.20
CA LEU A 141 4.05 13.77 1.34
C LEU A 141 2.58 14.01 1.67
N ALA A 142 1.82 12.95 1.99
CA ALA A 142 0.42 13.10 2.38
C ALA A 142 0.27 13.86 3.71
N ALA A 143 1.18 13.62 4.66
CA ALA A 143 1.24 14.26 5.97
C ALA A 143 1.77 15.70 5.94
N ASP A 144 2.49 16.08 4.88
CA ASP A 144 2.99 17.44 4.70
C ASP A 144 1.82 18.41 4.42
N VAL A 145 1.62 19.33 5.35
CA VAL A 145 0.53 20.31 5.34
C VAL A 145 0.97 21.72 4.92
N GLY A 146 2.21 21.89 4.49
CA GLY A 146 2.74 23.18 4.03
C GLY A 146 1.99 23.72 2.81
N LYS A 147 1.64 25.02 2.82
CA LYS A 147 0.80 25.61 1.78
C LYS A 147 1.53 25.67 0.43
N ALA A 148 2.68 26.34 0.41
CA ALA A 148 3.54 26.47 -0.77
C ALA A 148 4.99 26.84 -0.40
N GLY A 149 5.90 26.66 -1.35
CA GLY A 149 7.29 27.11 -1.23
C GLY A 149 7.98 26.57 0.04
N ALA A 150 8.54 27.49 0.82
CA ALA A 150 9.33 27.18 2.02
C ALA A 150 8.53 26.53 3.16
N GLU A 151 7.19 26.60 3.15
CA GLU A 151 6.37 25.94 4.17
C GLU A 151 6.26 24.42 3.95
N ARG A 152 6.55 23.93 2.73
CA ARG A 152 6.52 22.50 2.41
C ARG A 152 7.79 21.83 2.90
N GLU A 153 7.61 20.70 3.58
CA GLU A 153 8.74 19.86 3.99
C GLU A 153 9.43 19.24 2.76
N PHE A 154 8.62 18.86 1.76
CA PHE A 154 9.09 18.21 0.54
C PHE A 154 8.48 18.82 -0.73
N ASN A 155 9.30 18.99 -1.76
CA ASN A 155 8.84 19.49 -3.06
C ASN A 155 8.16 18.40 -3.90
N GLY A 156 8.42 17.12 -3.61
CA GLY A 156 7.83 15.98 -4.30
C GLY A 156 8.45 14.65 -3.88
N LEU A 157 8.13 13.58 -4.62
CA LEU A 157 8.59 12.21 -4.34
C LEU A 157 10.13 12.10 -4.33
N GLY A 158 10.79 12.57 -5.40
CA GLY A 158 12.26 12.52 -5.49
C GLY A 158 12.93 13.33 -4.38
N ASP A 159 12.46 14.56 -4.13
CA ASP A 159 12.98 15.41 -3.06
C ASP A 159 12.83 14.76 -1.67
N CYS A 160 11.68 14.12 -1.40
CA CYS A 160 11.44 13.39 -0.15
C CYS A 160 12.43 12.23 0.02
N LEU A 161 12.59 11.39 -1.00
CA LEU A 161 13.52 10.26 -0.96
C LEU A 161 14.96 10.74 -0.77
N VAL A 162 15.40 11.75 -1.52
CA VAL A 162 16.78 12.27 -1.44
C VAL A 162 17.06 12.94 -0.11
N LYS A 163 16.16 13.81 0.38
CA LYS A 163 16.34 14.50 1.68
C LYS A 163 16.46 13.51 2.83
N ILE A 164 15.57 12.51 2.89
CA ILE A 164 15.58 11.52 3.97
C ILE A 164 16.78 10.58 3.85
N PHE A 165 17.14 10.17 2.64
CA PHE A 165 18.34 9.38 2.43
C PHE A 165 19.60 10.13 2.87
N ARG A 166 19.68 11.45 2.62
CA ARG A 166 20.81 12.28 3.06
C ARG A 166 20.86 12.48 4.57
N SER A 167 19.72 12.59 5.25
CA SER A 167 19.69 12.81 6.71
C SER A 167 19.86 11.52 7.51
N ASP A 168 19.16 10.44 7.11
CA ASP A 168 18.94 9.24 7.93
C ASP A 168 19.40 7.95 7.22
N GLY A 169 19.91 8.06 5.99
CA GLY A 169 20.33 6.93 5.16
C GLY A 169 19.19 6.00 4.75
N LEU A 170 19.55 4.77 4.39
CA LEU A 170 18.58 3.71 4.07
C LEU A 170 17.66 3.40 5.25
N ARG A 171 18.17 3.47 6.48
CA ARG A 171 17.37 3.19 7.68
C ARG A 171 16.17 4.15 7.80
N GLY A 172 16.34 5.42 7.42
CA GLY A 172 15.25 6.40 7.38
C GLY A 172 14.12 6.01 6.42
N LEU A 173 14.46 5.55 5.22
CA LEU A 173 13.48 5.16 4.20
C LEU A 173 12.69 3.90 4.54
N TYR A 174 13.20 3.06 5.44
CA TYR A 174 12.60 1.77 5.83
C TYR A 174 12.05 1.77 7.27
N GLN A 175 11.87 2.94 7.89
CA GLN A 175 11.25 3.01 9.22
C GLN A 175 9.82 2.45 9.17
N GLY A 176 9.53 1.48 10.05
CA GLY A 176 8.24 0.79 10.13
C GLY A 176 8.14 -0.49 9.28
N PHE A 177 9.22 -0.91 8.61
CA PHE A 177 9.21 -2.12 7.76
C PHE A 177 8.75 -3.38 8.52
N ASN A 178 9.32 -3.63 9.70
CA ASN A 178 9.00 -4.84 10.50
C ASN A 178 7.52 -4.91 10.88
N VAL A 179 6.95 -3.81 11.39
CA VAL A 179 5.52 -3.78 11.78
C VAL A 179 4.61 -3.86 10.56
N SER A 180 5.06 -3.35 9.40
CA SER A 180 4.34 -3.48 8.14
C SER A 180 4.28 -4.93 7.64
N VAL A 181 5.38 -5.68 7.76
CA VAL A 181 5.41 -7.13 7.45
C VAL A 181 4.50 -7.92 8.39
N GLN A 182 4.55 -7.64 9.69
CA GLN A 182 3.63 -8.25 10.66
C GLN A 182 2.16 -7.94 10.33
N GLY A 183 1.88 -6.69 9.96
CA GLY A 183 0.57 -6.24 9.52
C GLY A 183 0.06 -7.00 8.28
N ILE A 184 0.93 -7.31 7.31
CA ILE A 184 0.57 -8.13 6.14
C ILE A 184 0.15 -9.54 6.55
N ILE A 185 0.88 -10.16 7.48
CA ILE A 185 0.58 -11.52 7.95
C ILE A 185 -0.77 -11.54 8.67
N ILE A 186 -0.99 -10.61 9.60
CA ILE A 186 -2.26 -10.49 10.34
C ILE A 186 -3.42 -10.19 9.40
N TYR A 187 -3.24 -9.25 8.46
CA TYR A 187 -4.24 -8.92 7.45
C TYR A 187 -4.64 -10.14 6.62
N ARG A 188 -3.66 -10.93 6.15
CA ARG A 188 -3.95 -12.16 5.40
C ARG A 188 -4.62 -13.21 6.27
N ALA A 189 -4.21 -13.38 7.52
CA ALA A 189 -4.83 -14.33 8.44
C ALA A 189 -6.30 -14.00 8.66
N ALA A 190 -6.62 -12.73 8.94
CA ALA A 190 -7.99 -12.27 9.09
C ALA A 190 -8.78 -12.43 7.79
N TYR A 191 -8.21 -12.05 6.64
CA TYR A 191 -8.87 -12.18 5.34
C TYR A 191 -9.26 -13.63 5.05
N PHE A 192 -8.32 -14.58 5.16
CA PHE A 192 -8.60 -15.99 4.88
C PHE A 192 -9.52 -16.61 5.93
N GLY A 193 -9.31 -16.33 7.22
CA GLY A 193 -10.16 -16.85 8.28
C GLY A 193 -11.61 -16.41 8.11
N ILE A 194 -11.84 -15.11 7.92
CA ILE A 194 -13.19 -14.57 7.74
C ILE A 194 -13.80 -15.05 6.42
N TYR A 195 -13.04 -15.05 5.32
CA TYR A 195 -13.55 -15.47 4.02
C TYR A 195 -13.97 -16.95 4.01
N ASP A 196 -13.14 -17.84 4.57
CA ASP A 196 -13.46 -19.27 4.63
C ASP A 196 -14.68 -19.54 5.56
N THR A 197 -14.79 -18.85 6.71
CA THR A 197 -15.97 -18.94 7.59
C THR A 197 -17.23 -18.39 6.89
N ALA A 198 -17.17 -17.20 6.31
CA ALA A 198 -18.31 -16.58 5.63
C ALA A 198 -18.77 -17.43 4.43
N LYS A 199 -17.84 -18.00 3.67
CA LYS A 199 -18.18 -18.89 2.55
C LYS A 199 -18.90 -20.15 3.01
N GLY A 200 -18.53 -20.72 4.17
CA GLY A 200 -19.22 -21.87 4.75
C GLY A 200 -20.62 -21.56 5.29
N MET A 201 -20.90 -20.29 5.62
CA MET A 201 -22.21 -19.84 6.08
C MET A 201 -23.17 -19.49 4.94
N LEU A 202 -22.66 -19.24 3.74
CA LEU A 202 -23.47 -18.99 2.55
C LEU A 202 -23.90 -20.31 1.90
N PRO A 203 -25.10 -20.37 1.27
CA PRO A 203 -25.55 -21.57 0.57
C PRO A 203 -24.53 -21.96 -0.51
N ASP A 204 -24.15 -23.23 -0.56
CA ASP A 204 -23.29 -23.71 -1.64
C ASP A 204 -24.11 -23.73 -2.94
N PRO A 205 -23.77 -22.91 -3.96
CA PRO A 205 -24.50 -22.85 -5.22
C PRO A 205 -24.46 -24.15 -6.02
N LYS A 206 -23.76 -25.19 -5.56
CA LYS A 206 -23.80 -26.54 -6.14
C LYS A 206 -24.88 -27.44 -5.52
N ASN A 207 -25.45 -27.07 -4.39
CA ASN A 207 -26.45 -27.83 -3.63
C ASN A 207 -27.81 -27.11 -3.50
N THR A 208 -27.99 -26.01 -4.23
CA THR A 208 -29.24 -25.24 -4.39
C THR A 208 -29.47 -24.97 -5.86
#